data_AF-A0A9E5F1S0-F1
#
_entry.id   AF-A0A9E5F1S0-F1
#
_cell.length_a   1.000
_cell.length_b   1.000
_cell.length_c   1.000
_cell.angle_alpha   90.00
_cell.angle_beta   90.00
_cell.angle_gamma   90.00
#
_symmetry.space_group_name_H-M   'P 1'
#
loop_
_entity.id
_entity.type
_entity.pdbx_description
1 polymer ?
#
loop_
_entity_poly.entity_id
_entity_poly.type
_entity_poly.pdbx_seq_one_letter_code
_entity_poly.pdbx_strand_id
1 'polypeptide(L)'
;MQANEKLERIAVALEEIKELLKEIKPRTRKEAVKSEPCPLKDLWNKFAHEKMPRVLNVSHGSTRDRNAKARWKENSSDGYWTSVILRLNRSSFALGGNDKAWVADFDFFVRPDVHNRIMEGKYDDRNLMQKRFVGYTAETNLPVYETVKK
;
A
#
# COMPACT_ATOMS: atom_id res chain seq x y z
N MET A 1 -52.28 -1.62 34.99
CA MET A 1 -52.43 -0.68 33.86
C MET A 1 -51.11 -0.35 33.18
N GLN A 2 -50.05 0.05 33.89
CA GLN A 2 -48.75 0.43 33.27
C GLN A 2 -48.06 -0.65 32.42
N ALA A 3 -48.19 -1.94 32.77
CA ALA A 3 -47.55 -3.03 32.01
C ALA A 3 -48.18 -3.23 30.62
N ASN A 4 -49.50 -3.02 30.50
CA ASN A 4 -50.21 -3.18 29.24
C ASN A 4 -49.88 -2.03 28.28
N GLU A 5 -49.79 -0.81 28.82
CA GLU A 5 -49.36 0.37 28.06
C GLU A 5 -47.92 0.24 27.54
N LYS A 6 -47.02 -0.37 28.34
CA LYS A 6 -45.65 -0.65 27.90
C LYS A 6 -45.60 -1.69 26.78
N LEU A 7 -46.45 -2.71 26.82
CA LEU A 7 -46.57 -3.72 25.77
C LEU A 7 -47.12 -3.12 24.47
N GLU A 8 -48.13 -2.25 24.56
CA GLU A 8 -48.68 -1.55 23.41
C GLU A 8 -47.64 -0.63 22.75
N ARG A 9 -46.85 0.11 23.55
CA ARG A 9 -45.74 0.94 23.04
C ARG A 9 -44.67 0.11 22.32
N ILE A 10 -44.35 -1.08 22.82
CA ILE A 10 -43.39 -1.98 22.18
C ILE A 10 -43.94 -2.52 20.85
N ALA A 11 -45.22 -2.90 20.82
CA ALA A 11 -45.86 -3.39 19.60
C ALA A 11 -45.84 -2.33 18.47
N VAL A 12 -46.11 -1.06 18.82
CA VAL A 12 -46.02 0.06 17.87
C VAL A 12 -44.58 0.25 17.37
N ALA A 13 -43.61 0.28 18.28
CA ALA A 13 -42.20 0.44 17.92
C ALA A 13 -41.68 -0.70 17.02
N LEU A 14 -42.15 -1.94 17.23
CA LEU A 14 -41.79 -3.07 16.38
C LEU A 14 -42.34 -2.92 14.96
N GLU A 15 -43.55 -2.38 14.81
CA GLU A 15 -44.16 -2.20 13.50
C GLU A 15 -43.51 -1.04 12.72
N GLU A 16 -43.14 0.04 13.43
CA GLU A 16 -42.30 1.11 12.87
C GLU A 16 -40.94 0.59 12.41
N ILE A 17 -40.27 -0.25 13.22
CA ILE A 17 -39.00 -0.87 12.84
C ILE A 17 -39.17 -1.77 11.61
N LYS A 18 -40.23 -2.57 11.52
CA LYS A 18 -40.49 -3.41 10.34
C LYS A 18 -40.74 -2.58 9.09
N GLU A 19 -41.45 -1.47 9.21
CA GLU A 19 -41.72 -0.57 8.08
C GLU A 19 -40.44 0.15 7.63
N LEU A 20 -39.62 0.60 8.58
CA LEU A 20 -38.28 1.13 8.28
C LEU A 20 -37.38 0.09 7.60
N LEU A 21 -37.44 -1.18 8.01
CA LEU A 21 -36.70 -2.26 7.38
C LEU A 21 -37.18 -2.57 5.96
N LYS A 22 -38.45 -2.33 5.61
CA LYS A 22 -38.94 -2.48 4.22
C LYS A 22 -38.40 -1.39 3.29
N GLU A 23 -38.22 -0.18 3.80
CA GLU A 23 -37.64 0.97 3.06
C GLU A 23 -36.12 0.81 2.86
N ILE A 24 -35.44 0.07 3.73
CA ILE A 24 -34.06 -0.36 3.49
C ILE A 24 -34.07 -1.45 2.41
N LYS A 25 -34.06 -1.03 1.14
CA LYS A 25 -33.91 -1.96 0.00
C LYS A 25 -32.72 -2.89 0.26
N PRO A 26 -32.90 -4.22 0.23
CA PRO A 26 -31.78 -5.13 0.36
C PRO A 26 -30.83 -4.87 -0.80
N ARG A 27 -29.64 -4.33 -0.50
CA ARG A 27 -28.61 -4.06 -1.49
C ARG A 27 -28.32 -5.37 -2.21
N THR A 28 -28.73 -5.47 -3.47
CA THR A 28 -28.59 -6.71 -4.22
C THR A 28 -27.10 -7.03 -4.39
N ARG A 29 -26.74 -8.31 -4.37
CA ARG A 29 -25.35 -8.78 -4.55
C ARG A 29 -24.69 -8.22 -5.82
N LYS A 30 -25.48 -7.79 -6.82
CA LYS A 30 -25.01 -7.13 -8.05
C LYS A 30 -24.63 -5.66 -7.86
N GLU A 31 -25.27 -4.93 -6.95
CA GLU A 31 -25.01 -3.50 -6.70
C GLU A 31 -23.83 -3.26 -5.75
N ALA A 32 -23.54 -4.21 -4.85
CA ALA A 32 -22.34 -4.18 -4.00
C ALA A 32 -21.01 -4.33 -4.78
N VAL A 33 -21.06 -4.63 -6.09
CA VAL A 33 -19.88 -4.79 -6.96
C VAL A 33 -19.52 -3.49 -7.70
N LYS A 34 -20.24 -2.38 -7.49
CA LYS A 34 -19.63 -1.04 -7.67
C LYS A 34 -18.78 -0.75 -6.43
N SER A 35 -17.74 -1.57 -6.25
CA SER A 35 -16.81 -1.49 -5.13
C SER A 35 -16.22 -0.09 -5.08
N GLU A 36 -16.23 0.53 -3.90
CA GLU A 36 -15.45 1.73 -3.64
C GLU A 36 -14.04 1.57 -4.23
N PRO A 37 -13.52 2.60 -4.91
CA PRO A 37 -12.20 2.54 -5.51
C PRO A 37 -11.17 2.21 -4.43
N CYS A 38 -10.27 1.28 -4.72
CA CYS A 38 -9.20 0.91 -3.79
C CYS A 38 -8.35 2.16 -3.47
N PRO A 39 -8.11 2.49 -2.19
CA PRO A 39 -7.43 3.73 -1.80
C PRO A 39 -5.95 3.77 -2.20
N LEU A 40 -5.36 2.63 -2.60
CA LEU A 40 -3.96 2.54 -3.00
C LEU A 40 -3.59 3.48 -4.16
N LYS A 41 -4.51 3.75 -5.09
CA LYS A 41 -4.29 4.73 -6.16
C LYS A 41 -4.02 6.11 -5.58
N ASP A 42 -4.86 6.53 -4.64
CA ASP A 42 -4.81 7.87 -4.07
C ASP A 42 -3.60 8.04 -3.16
N LEU A 43 -3.30 7.01 -2.36
CA LEU A 43 -2.07 6.95 -1.56
C LEU A 43 -0.82 7.05 -2.45
N TRP A 44 -0.77 6.28 -3.55
CA TRP A 44 0.33 6.35 -4.50
C TRP A 44 0.50 7.77 -5.07
N ASN A 45 -0.58 8.34 -5.60
CA ASN A 45 -0.51 9.67 -6.21
C ASN A 45 -0.13 10.78 -5.21
N LYS A 46 -0.49 10.61 -3.94
CA LYS A 46 -0.18 11.54 -2.86
C LYS A 46 1.25 11.43 -2.35
N PHE A 47 1.76 10.21 -2.16
CA PHE A 47 3.01 9.97 -1.45
C PHE A 47 4.18 9.51 -2.32
N ALA A 48 3.95 9.03 -3.55
CA ALA A 48 5.04 8.57 -4.41
C ALA A 48 5.98 9.72 -4.80
N HIS A 49 7.27 9.41 -4.96
CA HIS A 49 8.28 10.38 -5.37
C HIS A 49 7.90 11.07 -6.70
N GLU A 50 8.33 12.31 -6.92
CA GLU A 50 8.04 13.10 -8.15
C GLU A 50 8.46 12.39 -9.44
N LYS A 51 9.59 11.66 -9.39
CA LYS A 51 10.12 10.86 -10.50
C LYS A 51 9.23 9.68 -10.87
N MET A 52 8.39 9.20 -9.95
CA MET A 52 7.52 8.06 -10.18
C MET A 52 6.23 8.48 -10.92
N PRO A 53 5.83 7.74 -11.96
CA PRO A 53 4.66 8.09 -12.75
C PRO A 53 3.37 8.06 -11.91
N ARG A 54 2.52 9.07 -12.12
CA ARG A 54 1.20 9.16 -11.48
C ARG A 54 0.17 8.31 -12.20
N VAL A 55 -0.78 7.80 -11.42
CA VAL A 55 -1.88 6.96 -11.93
C VAL A 55 -3.06 7.84 -12.26
N LEU A 56 -3.37 7.98 -13.54
CA LEU A 56 -4.54 8.73 -14.01
C LEU A 56 -5.82 7.92 -13.78
N ASN A 57 -5.84 6.69 -14.30
CA ASN A 57 -7.00 5.82 -14.28
C ASN A 57 -6.64 4.38 -13.89
N VAL A 58 -7.59 3.72 -13.24
CA VAL A 58 -7.59 2.28 -12.95
C VAL A 58 -8.94 1.74 -13.40
N SER A 59 -8.99 1.11 -14.57
CA SER A 59 -10.23 0.56 -15.12
C SER A 59 -10.76 -0.57 -14.24
N HIS A 60 -12.04 -0.52 -13.91
CA HIS A 60 -12.71 -1.54 -13.11
C HIS A 60 -12.55 -2.93 -13.74
N GLY A 61 -12.23 -3.95 -12.93
CA GLY A 61 -12.04 -5.33 -13.38
C GLY A 61 -10.72 -5.61 -14.10
N SER A 62 -9.91 -4.59 -14.39
CA SER A 62 -8.59 -4.77 -14.98
C SER A 62 -7.65 -5.56 -14.06
N THR A 63 -6.54 -6.07 -14.61
CA THR A 63 -5.49 -6.70 -13.80
C THR A 63 -4.92 -5.74 -12.76
N ARG A 64 -4.76 -4.45 -13.10
CA ARG A 64 -4.33 -3.40 -12.16
C ARG A 64 -5.33 -3.24 -11.00
N ASP A 65 -6.62 -3.16 -11.30
CA ASP A 65 -7.70 -3.08 -10.28
C ASP A 65 -7.72 -4.32 -9.37
N ARG A 66 -7.65 -5.52 -9.95
CA ARG A 66 -7.64 -6.78 -9.20
C ARG A 66 -6.42 -6.88 -8.29
N ASN A 67 -5.23 -6.51 -8.77
CA ASN A 67 -4.01 -6.50 -7.97
C ASN A 67 -4.11 -5.49 -6.82
N ALA A 68 -4.52 -4.26 -7.10
CA ALA A 68 -4.68 -3.24 -6.06
C ALA A 68 -5.67 -3.67 -4.97
N LYS A 69 -6.83 -4.23 -5.36
CA LYS A 69 -7.80 -4.76 -4.41
C LYS A 69 -7.28 -5.95 -3.61
N ALA A 70 -6.53 -6.86 -4.24
CA ALA A 70 -5.92 -7.99 -3.56
C ALA A 70 -4.93 -7.52 -2.48
N ARG A 71 -4.05 -6.58 -2.83
CA ARG A 71 -3.09 -5.97 -1.89
C ARG A 71 -3.78 -5.27 -0.74
N TRP A 72 -4.80 -4.46 -1.02
CA TRP A 72 -5.55 -3.77 0.03
C TRP A 72 -6.22 -4.73 1.03
N LYS A 73 -6.66 -5.91 0.57
CA LYS A 73 -7.23 -6.96 1.44
C LYS A 73 -6.20 -7.65 2.32
N GLU A 74 -4.94 -7.73 1.88
CA GLU A 74 -3.85 -8.32 2.69
C GLU A 74 -3.54 -7.44 3.91
N ASN A 75 -3.61 -6.11 3.75
CA ASN A 75 -3.45 -5.18 4.85
C ASN A 75 -4.27 -3.91 4.60
N SER A 76 -5.42 -3.76 5.25
CA SER A 76 -6.32 -2.60 5.04
C SER A 76 -5.95 -1.40 5.94
N SER A 77 -4.66 -1.04 6.00
CA SER A 77 -4.15 0.09 6.76
C SER A 77 -3.50 1.14 5.86
N ASP A 78 -4.06 2.35 5.83
CA ASP A 78 -3.47 3.48 5.11
C ASP A 78 -2.05 3.79 5.57
N GLY A 79 -1.81 3.73 6.88
CA GLY A 79 -0.50 4.00 7.48
C GLY A 79 0.55 2.98 7.03
N TYR A 80 0.17 1.70 6.93
CA TYR A 80 1.04 0.67 6.40
C TYR A 80 1.46 0.97 4.96
N TRP A 81 0.50 1.17 4.05
CA TRP A 81 0.80 1.43 2.64
C TRP A 81 1.54 2.74 2.40
N THR A 82 1.24 3.76 3.21
CA THR A 82 2.02 5.00 3.23
C THR A 82 3.47 4.73 3.61
N SER A 83 3.73 3.90 4.63
CA SER A 83 5.10 3.54 5.03
C SER A 83 5.85 2.79 3.93
N VAL A 84 5.17 1.90 3.19
CA VAL A 84 5.75 1.15 2.05
C VAL A 84 6.17 2.13 0.95
N ILE A 85 5.30 3.07 0.58
CA ILE A 85 5.60 4.09 -0.45
C ILE A 85 6.77 4.98 -0.01
N LEU A 86 6.73 5.48 1.23
CA LEU A 86 7.80 6.34 1.76
C LEU A 86 9.15 5.63 1.84
N ARG A 87 9.16 4.33 2.13
CA ARG A 87 10.40 3.54 2.10
C ARG A 87 10.90 3.33 0.69
N LEU A 88 10.01 3.03 -0.25
CA LEU A 88 10.36 2.91 -1.67
C LEU A 88 10.92 4.23 -2.24
N ASN A 89 10.41 5.39 -1.80
CA ASN A 89 10.93 6.69 -2.17
C ASN A 89 12.38 6.94 -1.75
N ARG A 90 12.91 6.17 -0.79
CA ARG A 90 14.32 6.26 -0.35
C ARG A 90 15.26 5.39 -1.18
N SER A 91 14.73 4.59 -2.10
CA SER A 91 15.52 3.71 -2.95
C SER A 91 16.01 4.47 -4.18
N SER A 92 17.31 4.74 -4.27
CA SER A 92 17.91 5.29 -5.50
C SER A 92 17.66 4.36 -6.68
N PHE A 93 17.68 3.05 -6.47
CA PHE A 93 17.35 2.07 -7.52
C PHE A 93 15.93 2.25 -8.06
N ALA A 94 14.92 2.41 -7.20
CA ALA A 94 13.52 2.58 -7.61
C ALA A 94 13.24 3.95 -8.25
N LEU A 95 14.17 4.91 -8.11
CA LEU A 95 14.10 6.25 -8.66
C LEU A 95 14.94 6.43 -9.94
N GLY A 96 15.40 5.34 -10.57
CA GLY A 96 16.19 5.40 -11.80
C GLY A 96 17.70 5.55 -11.59
N GLY A 97 18.20 5.44 -10.36
CA GLY A 97 19.64 5.41 -10.04
C GLY A 97 20.32 4.08 -10.38
N ASN A 98 19.84 3.38 -11.40
CA ASN A 98 20.38 2.12 -11.90
C ASN A 98 20.80 2.27 -13.36
N ASP A 99 21.60 1.33 -13.86
CA ASP A 99 22.18 1.38 -15.23
C ASP A 99 21.11 1.41 -16.34
N LYS A 100 19.88 1.03 -16.03
CA LYS A 100 18.74 0.99 -16.97
C LYS A 100 17.77 2.16 -16.79
N ALA A 101 18.09 3.11 -15.92
CA ALA A 101 17.21 4.21 -15.51
C ALA A 101 15.78 3.74 -15.13
N TRP A 102 15.65 2.52 -14.59
CA TRP A 102 14.34 1.96 -14.26
C TRP A 102 13.73 2.68 -13.07
N VAL A 103 12.48 3.11 -13.21
CA VAL A 103 11.69 3.76 -12.16
C VAL A 103 10.50 2.88 -11.79
N ALA A 104 10.23 2.76 -10.49
CA ALA A 104 9.08 2.04 -10.01
C ALA A 104 7.76 2.75 -10.37
N ASP A 105 6.79 1.99 -10.84
CA ASP A 105 5.44 2.46 -11.12
C ASP A 105 4.40 1.79 -10.19
N PHE A 106 3.16 2.22 -10.33
CA PHE A 106 2.06 1.67 -9.54
C PHE A 106 1.83 0.18 -9.80
N ASP A 107 2.05 -0.29 -11.04
CA ASP A 107 1.88 -1.70 -11.39
C ASP A 107 2.89 -2.57 -10.67
N PHE A 108 4.15 -2.14 -10.60
CA PHE A 108 5.17 -2.78 -9.79
C PHE A 108 4.76 -2.81 -8.32
N PHE A 109 4.31 -1.68 -7.78
CA PHE A 109 3.92 -1.56 -6.36
C PHE A 109 2.79 -2.53 -5.96
N VAL A 110 1.78 -2.73 -6.80
CA VAL A 110 0.64 -3.62 -6.48
C VAL A 110 0.90 -5.11 -6.75
N ARG A 111 2.09 -5.49 -7.21
CA ARG A 111 2.43 -6.91 -7.42
C ARG A 111 2.50 -7.68 -6.09
N PRO A 112 2.27 -9.00 -6.15
CA PRO A 112 2.48 -9.87 -4.98
C PRO A 112 3.89 -9.71 -4.41
N ASP A 113 3.98 -9.77 -3.09
CA ASP A 113 5.22 -9.74 -2.30
C ASP A 113 6.12 -8.50 -2.46
N VAL A 114 5.75 -7.52 -3.30
CA VAL A 114 6.56 -6.31 -3.48
C VAL A 114 6.55 -5.48 -2.20
N HIS A 115 5.39 -5.28 -1.60
CA HIS A 115 5.25 -4.57 -0.32
C HIS A 115 6.08 -5.22 0.80
N ASN A 116 6.03 -6.55 0.92
CA ASN A 116 6.85 -7.29 1.87
C ASN A 116 8.34 -7.08 1.62
N ARG A 117 8.80 -7.25 0.37
CA ARG A 117 10.21 -7.03 0.00
C ARG A 117 10.69 -5.61 0.24
N ILE A 118 9.83 -4.60 0.04
CA ILE A 118 10.15 -3.21 0.37
C ILE A 118 10.31 -3.07 1.89
N MET A 119 9.38 -3.61 2.68
CA MET A 119 9.44 -3.56 4.14
C MET A 119 10.58 -4.38 4.74
N GLU A 120 11.03 -5.44 4.06
CA GLU A 120 12.24 -6.20 4.39
C GLU A 120 13.53 -5.43 4.04
N GLY A 121 13.42 -4.32 3.31
CA GLY A 121 14.56 -3.49 2.91
C GLY A 121 15.31 -4.00 1.69
N LYS A 122 14.72 -4.89 0.88
CA LYS A 122 15.37 -5.42 -0.34
C LYS A 122 15.76 -4.32 -1.33
N TYR A 123 15.01 -3.22 -1.32
CA TYR A 123 15.20 -2.06 -2.19
C TYR A 123 15.87 -0.90 -1.48
N ASP A 124 16.19 -1.03 -0.19
CA ASP A 124 16.92 0.02 0.51
C ASP A 124 18.31 0.14 -0.12
N ASP A 125 18.81 1.38 -0.22
CA ASP A 125 20.14 1.63 -0.75
C ASP A 125 21.16 0.96 0.17
N ARG A 126 21.75 -0.13 -0.33
CA ARG A 126 22.85 -0.77 0.36
C ARG A 126 23.99 0.22 0.33
N ASN A 127 24.44 0.64 1.50
CA ASN A 127 25.66 1.40 1.64
C ASN A 127 26.81 0.45 1.27
N LEU A 128 27.05 0.31 -0.03
CA LEU A 128 28.21 -0.33 -0.60
C LEU A 128 29.37 0.63 -0.39
N MET A 129 29.76 0.88 0.86
CA MET A 129 31.17 1.12 1.13
C MET A 129 31.89 -0.19 0.81
N GLN A 130 32.08 -0.44 -0.48
CA GLN A 130 33.00 -1.45 -0.97
C GLN A 130 34.39 -0.93 -0.61
N LYS A 131 34.77 -1.30 0.61
CA LYS A 131 36.11 -1.19 1.13
C LYS A 131 36.97 -2.17 0.34
N ARG A 132 37.66 -1.69 -0.69
CA ARG A 132 38.63 -2.51 -1.42
C ARG A 132 39.85 -2.65 -0.53
N PHE A 133 40.25 -3.88 -0.25
CA PHE A 133 41.51 -4.13 0.42
C PHE A 133 42.66 -3.64 -0.46
N VAL A 134 43.52 -2.79 0.08
CA VAL A 134 44.61 -2.13 -0.66
C VAL A 134 45.98 -2.61 -0.20
N GLY A 135 46.08 -3.14 1.01
CA GLY A 135 47.32 -3.68 1.56
C GLY A 135 47.36 -3.60 3.08
N TYR A 136 48.56 -3.66 3.64
CA TYR A 136 48.82 -3.49 5.06
C TYR A 136 49.63 -2.21 5.30
N THR A 137 49.43 -1.54 6.44
CA THR A 137 50.27 -0.41 6.86
C THR A 137 51.69 -0.88 7.18
N ALA A 138 52.70 -0.09 6.79
CA ALA A 138 54.10 -0.44 7.05
C ALA A 138 54.47 -0.42 8.54
N GLU A 139 53.87 0.50 9.31
CA GLU A 139 54.17 0.66 10.74
C GLU A 139 53.44 -0.32 11.67
N THR A 140 52.23 -0.78 11.30
CA THR A 140 51.38 -1.57 12.21
C THR A 140 50.92 -2.89 11.62
N ASN A 141 51.25 -3.19 10.36
CA ASN A 141 50.78 -4.36 9.61
C ASN A 141 49.26 -4.56 9.69
N LEU A 142 48.51 -3.45 9.78
CA LEU A 142 47.05 -3.46 9.85
C LEU A 142 46.46 -3.38 8.45
N PRO A 143 45.37 -4.11 8.17
CA PRO A 143 44.75 -4.10 6.85
C PRO A 143 44.14 -2.72 6.53
N VAL A 144 44.51 -2.17 5.37
CA VAL A 144 44.05 -0.89 4.84
C VAL A 144 42.99 -1.13 3.77
N TYR A 145 41.92 -0.35 3.85
CA TYR A 145 40.83 -0.37 2.88
C TYR A 145 40.56 1.02 2.33
N GLU A 146 40.43 1.14 1.01
CA GLU A 146 39.99 2.37 0.35
C GLU A 146 38.51 2.30 0.00
N THR A 147 37.87 3.47 0.04
CA THR A 147 36.47 3.59 -0.35
C THR A 147 36.39 3.72 -1.87
N VAL A 148 35.85 2.71 -2.54
CA VAL A 148 35.62 2.79 -3.99
C VAL A 148 34.32 3.55 -4.22
N LYS A 149 34.42 4.74 -4.84
CA LYS A 149 33.25 5.38 -5.46
C LYS A 149 33.02 4.70 -6.80
N LYS A 150 31.81 4.21 -7.03
CA LYS A 150 31.36 3.67 -8.31
C LYS A 150 31.38 4.75 -9.39
#